data_AF-A0A6H2GZV5-F1
#
_entry.id   AF-A0A6H2GZV5-F1
#
_cell.length_a   1.000
_cell.length_b   1.000
_cell.length_c   1.000
_cell.angle_alpha   90.00
_cell.angle_beta   90.00
_cell.angle_gamma   90.00
#
_symmetry.space_group_name_H-M   'P 1'
#
loop_
_entity.id
_entity.type
_entity.pdbx_description
1 polymer ?
#
loop_
_entity_poly.entity_id
_entity_poly.type
_entity_poly.pdbx_seq_one_letter_code
_entity_poly.pdbx_strand_id
1 'polypeptide(L)'
;MASNPAYLPYTVLLVAALAVLLGIGWAKRKKRLGRAALLLSPLAAALMLLYYWHPPFHDAARSLLAPSRSYSCEHEGDASRSLEPFSIPLPKRTVFLGKSDACSPFYRTYATVDEFNRLYESELKDGKRSGAISGWTRIEPEIAEDGSGCVSEGYGLRLRDGRTVTIRMSAYAGEREMRMIAIEVPLTAEGSSK
;
A
#
# COMPACT_ATOMS: atom_id res chain seq x y z
N MET A 1 -3.17 -11.74 -16.38
CA MET A 1 -3.30 -10.29 -16.09
C MET A 1 -4.75 -9.92 -16.32
N ALA A 2 -5.55 -9.85 -15.27
CA ALA A 2 -6.95 -9.44 -15.40
C ALA A 2 -6.98 -7.92 -15.62
N SER A 3 -7.36 -7.49 -16.83
CA SER A 3 -7.68 -6.10 -17.10
C SER A 3 -8.92 -5.74 -16.29
N ASN A 4 -8.81 -4.76 -15.39
CA ASN A 4 -9.97 -4.27 -14.67
C ASN A 4 -10.86 -3.50 -15.68
N PRO A 5 -12.08 -3.98 -16.00
CA PRO A 5 -12.91 -3.38 -17.04
C PRO A 5 -13.30 -1.93 -16.71
N ALA A 6 -13.12 -1.49 -15.46
CA ALA A 6 -13.29 -0.10 -15.06
C ALA A 6 -12.38 0.89 -15.82
N TYR A 7 -11.27 0.44 -16.40
CA TYR A 7 -10.33 1.31 -17.12
C TYR A 7 -10.69 1.53 -18.60
N LEU A 8 -11.60 0.73 -19.17
CA LEU A 8 -12.06 0.87 -20.56
C LEU A 8 -12.51 2.30 -20.94
N PRO A 9 -13.39 2.98 -20.16
CA PRO A 9 -13.81 4.35 -20.49
C PRO A 9 -12.64 5.34 -20.47
N TYR A 10 -11.68 5.18 -19.56
CA TYR A 10 -10.49 6.04 -19.51
C TYR A 10 -9.60 5.88 -20.74
N THR A 11 -9.43 4.65 -21.22
CA THR A 11 -8.73 4.39 -22.49
C THR A 11 -9.39 5.06 -23.67
N VAL A 12 -10.72 5.00 -23.78
CA VAL A 12 -11.47 5.63 -24.89
C VAL A 12 -11.27 7.15 -24.86
N LEU A 13 -11.40 7.77 -23.68
CA LEU A 13 -11.16 9.21 -23.51
C LEU A 13 -9.72 9.60 -23.85
N LEU A 14 -8.74 8.80 -23.44
CA LEU A 14 -7.33 9.05 -23.73
C LEU A 14 -7.03 8.98 -25.24
N VAL A 15 -7.59 8.00 -25.95
CA VAL A 15 -7.45 7.88 -27.41
C VAL A 15 -8.10 9.05 -28.12
N ALA A 16 -9.30 9.48 -27.69
CA ALA A 16 -9.97 10.65 -28.25
C ALA A 16 -9.15 11.93 -28.04
N ALA A 17 -8.63 12.15 -26.82
CA ALA A 17 -7.77 13.29 -26.51
C ALA A 17 -6.48 13.26 -27.34
N LEU A 18 -5.86 12.09 -27.50
CA LEU A 18 -4.66 11.91 -28.33
C LEU A 18 -4.94 12.27 -29.79
N ALA A 19 -6.07 11.82 -30.36
CA ALA A 19 -6.45 12.13 -31.74
C ALA A 19 -6.61 13.66 -31.96
N VAL A 20 -7.24 14.36 -31.00
CA VAL A 20 -7.38 15.82 -31.04
C VAL A 20 -6.00 16.50 -30.97
N LEU A 21 -5.13 16.09 -30.04
CA LEU A 21 -3.79 16.66 -29.88
C LEU A 21 -2.90 16.44 -31.12
N LEU A 22 -2.96 15.24 -31.70
CA LEU A 22 -2.26 14.93 -32.95
C LEU A 22 -2.79 15.77 -34.11
N GLY A 23 -4.12 15.96 -34.21
CA GLY A 23 -4.73 16.83 -35.22
C GLY A 23 -4.26 18.28 -35.11
N ILE A 24 -4.25 18.84 -33.88
CA ILE A 24 -3.72 20.19 -33.62
C ILE A 24 -2.22 20.27 -33.92
N GLY A 25 -1.46 19.25 -33.50
CA GLY A 25 -0.02 19.15 -33.75
C GLY A 25 0.31 19.14 -35.24
N TRP A 26 -0.46 18.38 -36.02
CA TRP A 26 -0.30 18.30 -37.47
C TRP A 26 -0.67 19.62 -38.15
N ALA A 27 -1.81 20.22 -37.79
CA ALA A 27 -2.23 21.53 -38.31
C ALA A 27 -1.20 22.63 -38.03
N LYS A 28 -0.48 22.54 -36.90
CA LYS A 28 0.55 23.51 -36.48
C LYS A 28 1.99 23.00 -36.64
N ARG A 29 2.26 21.97 -37.45
CA ARG A 29 3.58 21.28 -37.55
C ARG A 29 4.78 22.20 -37.86
N LYS A 30 4.55 23.34 -38.49
CA LYS A 30 5.60 24.33 -38.81
C LYS A 30 6.05 25.13 -37.59
N LYS A 31 5.21 25.24 -36.55
CA LYS A 31 5.51 25.94 -35.30
C LYS A 31 6.16 24.97 -34.30
N ARG A 32 7.08 25.47 -33.46
CA ARG A 32 7.72 24.67 -32.39
C ARG A 32 6.70 23.93 -31.53
N LEU A 33 5.59 24.59 -31.18
CA LEU A 33 4.51 24.01 -30.38
C LEU A 33 3.85 22.79 -31.05
N GLY A 34 3.66 22.81 -32.37
CA GLY A 34 3.05 21.69 -33.10
C GLY A 34 3.96 20.47 -33.16
N ARG A 35 5.29 20.69 -33.31
CA ARG A 35 6.28 19.60 -33.24
C ARG A 35 6.37 19.00 -31.85
N ALA A 36 6.36 19.84 -30.81
CA ALA A 36 6.35 19.39 -29.42
C ALA A 36 5.10 18.56 -29.12
N ALA A 37 3.91 19.00 -29.56
CA ALA A 37 2.67 18.25 -29.41
C ALA A 37 2.77 16.87 -30.08
N LEU A 38 3.25 16.79 -31.33
CA LEU A 38 3.38 15.53 -32.06
C LEU A 38 4.36 14.53 -31.42
N LEU A 39 5.39 15.01 -30.73
CA LEU A 39 6.38 14.16 -30.07
C LEU A 39 5.96 13.78 -28.64
N LEU A 40 5.48 14.74 -27.86
CA LEU A 40 5.17 14.54 -26.45
C LEU A 40 3.80 13.89 -26.22
N SER A 41 2.80 14.13 -27.07
CA SER A 41 1.48 13.55 -26.86
C SER A 41 1.45 12.02 -26.96
N PRO A 42 2.07 11.35 -27.96
CA PRO A 42 2.09 9.89 -27.99
C PRO A 42 2.92 9.31 -26.84
N LEU A 43 4.01 9.96 -26.45
CA LEU A 43 4.83 9.53 -25.32
C LEU A 43 4.05 9.61 -24.00
N ALA A 44 3.37 10.74 -23.75
CA ALA A 44 2.55 10.92 -22.57
C ALA A 44 1.36 9.93 -22.55
N ALA A 45 0.72 9.69 -23.69
CA ALA A 45 -0.34 8.69 -23.80
C ALA A 45 0.17 7.27 -23.51
N ALA A 46 1.35 6.90 -24.03
CA ALA A 46 1.98 5.60 -23.75
C ALA A 46 2.27 5.44 -22.25
N LEU A 47 2.81 6.46 -21.58
CA LEU A 47 3.06 6.44 -20.14
C LEU A 47 1.76 6.32 -19.32
N MET A 48 0.69 7.02 -19.74
CA MET A 48 -0.62 6.89 -19.10
C MET A 48 -1.21 5.49 -19.29
N LEU A 49 -1.13 4.93 -20.50
CA LEU A 49 -1.57 3.56 -20.75
C LEU A 49 -0.79 2.56 -19.89
N LEU A 50 0.54 2.72 -19.80
CA LEU A 50 1.36 1.89 -18.92
C LEU A 50 0.93 2.03 -17.45
N TYR A 51 0.65 3.26 -16.98
CA TYR A 51 0.15 3.53 -15.64
C TYR A 51 -1.18 2.85 -15.31
N TYR A 52 -2.12 2.78 -16.27
CA TYR A 52 -3.41 2.14 -16.02
C TYR A 52 -3.42 0.63 -16.27
N TRP A 53 -2.64 0.15 -17.23
CA TRP A 53 -2.70 -1.25 -17.68
C TRP A 53 -1.60 -2.14 -17.13
N HIS A 54 -0.57 -1.58 -16.49
CA HIS A 54 0.51 -2.35 -15.87
C HIS A 54 0.50 -2.19 -14.34
N PRO A 55 -0.18 -3.08 -13.59
CA PRO A 55 -0.35 -2.95 -12.14
C PRO A 55 0.96 -2.77 -11.35
N PRO A 56 2.07 -3.47 -11.68
CA PRO A 56 3.34 -3.23 -10.97
C PRO A 56 3.86 -1.80 -11.14
N PHE A 57 3.63 -1.18 -12.30
CA PHE A 57 4.05 0.20 -12.57
C PHE A 57 3.10 1.19 -11.91
N HIS A 58 1.79 0.92 -11.92
CA HIS A 58 0.79 1.67 -11.18
C HIS A 58 1.15 1.79 -9.70
N ASP A 59 1.42 0.64 -9.05
CA ASP A 59 1.73 0.60 -7.63
C ASP A 59 3.07 1.25 -7.32
N ALA A 60 4.08 1.07 -8.19
CA ALA A 60 5.37 1.74 -8.05
C ALA A 60 5.24 3.26 -8.13
N ALA A 61 4.50 3.77 -9.12
CA ALA A 61 4.25 5.20 -9.27
C ALA A 61 3.43 5.76 -8.09
N ARG A 62 2.40 5.02 -7.64
CA ARG A 62 1.58 5.40 -6.48
C ARG A 62 2.41 5.44 -5.20
N SER A 63 3.39 4.54 -5.04
CA SER A 63 4.32 4.55 -3.89
C SER A 63 5.18 5.81 -3.80
N LEU A 64 5.41 6.49 -4.93
CA LEU A 64 6.20 7.73 -5.01
C LEU A 64 5.32 8.97 -4.88
N LEU A 65 4.16 8.98 -5.55
CA LEU A 65 3.28 10.15 -5.64
C LEU A 65 2.37 10.31 -4.41
N ALA A 66 1.85 9.20 -3.88
CA ALA A 66 0.88 9.19 -2.79
C ALA A 66 1.09 7.99 -1.84
N PRO A 67 2.24 7.90 -1.16
CA PRO A 67 2.50 6.81 -0.22
C PRO A 67 1.56 6.88 1.00
N SER A 68 1.05 5.73 1.40
CA SER A 68 0.44 5.53 2.71
C SER A 68 1.53 5.62 3.79
N ARG A 69 1.40 6.59 4.70
CA ARG A 69 2.40 6.87 5.75
C ARG A 69 2.04 6.28 7.10
N SER A 70 0.75 6.09 7.34
CA SER A 70 0.24 5.66 8.62
C SER A 70 -1.03 4.85 8.43
N TYR A 71 -1.21 3.88 9.30
CA TYR A 71 -2.46 3.18 9.50
C TYR A 71 -3.25 3.83 10.66
N SER A 72 -4.56 3.84 10.52
CA SER A 72 -5.53 4.18 11.57
C SER A 72 -6.74 3.26 11.38
N CYS A 73 -7.27 2.66 12.45
CA CYS A 73 -8.52 1.92 12.35
C CYS A 73 -9.72 2.86 12.51
N GLU A 74 -10.65 2.79 11.56
CA GLU A 74 -11.98 3.40 11.65
C GLU A 74 -12.99 2.30 12.00
N HIS A 75 -13.36 2.18 13.28
CA HIS A 75 -14.52 1.38 13.67
C HIS A 75 -15.74 2.30 13.72
N GLU A 76 -16.58 2.27 12.68
CA GLU A 76 -17.94 2.79 12.73
C GLU A 76 -18.77 1.82 13.57
N GLY A 77 -19.14 2.20 14.80
CA GLY A 77 -20.12 1.40 15.54
C GLY A 77 -20.18 1.55 17.06
N ASP A 78 -19.20 2.17 17.72
CA ASP A 78 -19.31 2.35 19.17
C ASP A 78 -18.56 3.60 19.65
N ALA A 79 -19.29 4.72 19.68
CA ALA A 79 -18.84 6.00 20.25
C ALA A 79 -18.58 5.95 21.77
N SER A 80 -18.60 4.76 22.38
CA SER A 80 -18.43 4.51 23.82
C SER A 80 -17.02 4.02 24.20
N ARG A 81 -16.20 3.58 23.23
CA ARG A 81 -14.77 3.29 23.42
C ARG A 81 -13.98 4.07 22.38
N SER A 82 -13.81 5.37 22.61
CA SER A 82 -12.91 6.19 21.80
C SER A 82 -11.54 5.53 21.81
N LEU A 83 -11.18 4.85 20.71
CA LEU A 83 -9.80 4.53 20.46
C LEU A 83 -9.08 5.87 20.51
N GLU A 84 -8.21 6.09 21.50
CA GLU A 84 -7.11 7.02 21.24
C GLU A 84 -6.47 6.53 19.94
N PRO A 85 -6.29 7.40 18.93
CA PRO A 85 -5.86 6.98 17.60
C PRO A 85 -4.48 6.35 17.72
N PHE A 86 -4.43 5.03 17.85
CA PHE A 86 -3.20 4.27 17.78
C PHE A 86 -2.82 4.19 16.32
N SER A 87 -1.93 5.10 15.91
CA SER A 87 -1.43 5.13 14.55
C SER A 87 -0.18 4.29 14.44
N ILE A 88 -0.18 3.36 13.48
CA ILE A 88 0.99 2.54 13.19
C ILE A 88 1.70 3.17 11.98
N PRO A 89 2.94 3.65 12.13
CA PRO A 89 3.69 4.20 11.01
C PRO A 89 4.03 3.11 10.01
N LEU A 90 3.89 3.42 8.73
CA LEU A 90 4.23 2.50 7.64
C LEU A 90 5.60 2.88 7.05
N PRO A 91 6.35 1.91 6.52
CA PRO A 91 7.58 2.22 5.80
C PRO A 91 7.35 3.19 4.64
N LYS A 92 8.39 3.91 4.25
CA LYS A 92 8.35 4.78 3.07
C LYS A 92 8.02 3.94 1.83
N ARG A 93 7.33 4.54 0.85
CA ARG A 93 6.90 3.88 -0.38
C ARG A 93 5.97 2.69 -0.14
N THR A 94 5.03 2.84 0.80
CA THR A 94 3.97 1.87 1.06
C THR A 94 2.67 2.34 0.40
N VAL A 95 1.89 1.43 -0.17
CA VAL A 95 0.65 1.69 -0.91
C VAL A 95 -0.45 0.78 -0.37
N PHE A 96 -1.57 1.38 0.02
CA PHE A 96 -2.77 0.64 0.41
C PHE A 96 -3.34 -0.14 -0.78
N LEU A 97 -3.51 -1.46 -0.60
CA LEU A 97 -4.11 -2.34 -1.61
C LEU A 97 -5.54 -2.73 -1.26
N GLY A 98 -5.87 -2.82 0.02
CA GLY A 98 -7.21 -3.20 0.46
C GLY A 98 -7.26 -3.56 1.95
N LYS A 99 -8.39 -4.10 2.37
CA LYS A 99 -8.64 -4.54 3.74
C LYS A 99 -9.45 -5.84 3.75
N SER A 100 -9.12 -6.76 4.65
CA SER A 100 -9.91 -7.98 4.87
C SER A 100 -11.11 -7.70 5.79
N ASP A 101 -10.93 -6.83 6.78
CA ASP A 101 -11.96 -6.30 7.66
C ASP A 101 -11.72 -4.79 7.95
N ALA A 102 -12.50 -4.17 8.84
CA ALA A 102 -12.37 -2.74 9.14
C ALA A 102 -10.99 -2.34 9.72
N CYS A 103 -10.33 -3.22 10.47
CA CYS A 103 -9.04 -2.96 11.13
C CYS A 103 -7.89 -3.79 10.55
N SER A 104 -8.09 -4.58 9.50
CA SER A 104 -7.08 -5.49 8.96
C SER A 104 -6.71 -5.13 7.51
N PRO A 105 -6.00 -4.00 7.29
CA PRO A 105 -5.53 -3.61 5.97
C PRO A 105 -4.30 -4.42 5.54
N PHE A 106 -4.12 -4.49 4.23
CA PHE A 106 -2.88 -4.95 3.63
C PHE A 106 -2.36 -3.92 2.62
N TYR A 107 -1.04 -3.78 2.64
CA TYR A 107 -0.30 -2.79 1.88
C TYR A 107 0.76 -3.48 1.03
N ARG A 108 1.10 -2.88 -0.10
CA ARG A 108 2.35 -3.17 -0.81
C ARG A 108 3.42 -2.20 -0.36
N THR A 109 4.62 -2.68 -0.06
CA THR A 109 5.77 -1.86 0.28
C THR A 109 6.96 -2.18 -0.62
N TYR A 110 7.78 -1.16 -0.87
CA TYR A 110 9.08 -1.29 -1.51
C TYR A 110 10.23 -1.21 -0.49
N ALA A 111 9.90 -1.19 0.80
CA ALA A 111 10.90 -1.23 1.85
C ALA A 111 11.58 -2.61 1.93
N THR A 112 12.83 -2.63 2.36
CA THR A 112 13.55 -3.86 2.67
C THR A 112 13.16 -4.40 4.05
N VAL A 113 13.49 -5.67 4.31
CA VAL A 113 13.39 -6.28 5.65
C VAL A 113 14.11 -5.45 6.70
N ASP A 114 15.32 -4.99 6.40
CA ASP A 114 16.11 -4.19 7.33
C ASP A 114 15.46 -2.84 7.60
N GLU A 115 14.88 -2.19 6.59
CA GLU A 115 14.16 -0.93 6.75
C GLU A 115 12.89 -1.11 7.58
N PHE A 116 12.14 -2.19 7.34
CA PHE A 116 10.96 -2.56 8.13
C PHE A 116 11.34 -2.81 9.59
N ASN A 117 12.33 -3.66 9.85
CA ASN A 117 12.76 -4.00 11.20
C ASN A 117 13.31 -2.79 11.95
N ARG A 118 14.13 -1.95 11.30
CA ARG A 118 14.65 -0.71 11.91
C ARG A 118 13.54 0.27 12.27
N LEU A 119 12.54 0.44 11.39
CA LEU A 119 11.39 1.31 11.66
C LEU A 119 10.64 0.81 12.90
N TYR A 120 10.19 -0.44 12.88
CA TYR A 120 9.33 -0.96 13.94
C TYR A 120 10.08 -1.13 15.27
N GLU A 121 11.36 -1.49 15.27
CA GLU A 121 12.14 -1.50 16.51
C GLU A 121 12.22 -0.12 17.17
N SER A 122 12.36 0.95 16.39
CA SER A 122 12.38 2.32 16.91
C SER A 122 11.00 2.70 17.46
N GLU A 123 9.97 2.53 16.64
CA GLU A 123 8.60 2.94 16.96
C GLU A 123 8.01 2.16 18.15
N LEU A 124 8.30 0.86 18.26
CA LEU A 124 7.87 0.04 19.39
C LEU A 124 8.60 0.43 20.69
N LYS A 125 9.89 0.79 20.62
CA LYS A 125 10.64 1.29 21.79
C LYS A 125 10.04 2.62 22.27
N ASP A 126 9.75 3.53 21.36
CA ASP A 126 9.17 4.82 21.68
C ASP A 126 7.72 4.68 22.19
N GLY A 127 6.92 3.81 21.58
CA GLY A 127 5.57 3.47 22.04
C GLY A 127 5.53 2.86 23.44
N LYS A 128 6.55 2.08 23.83
CA LYS A 128 6.67 1.56 25.20
C LYS A 128 7.11 2.64 26.19
N ARG A 129 7.99 3.55 25.78
CA ARG A 129 8.43 4.68 26.61
C ARG A 129 7.31 5.68 26.86
N SER A 130 6.47 5.94 25.88
CA SER A 130 5.30 6.83 26.00
C SER A 130 4.11 6.17 26.71
N GLY A 131 4.13 4.86 26.88
CA GLY A 131 3.05 4.09 27.50
C GLY A 131 1.89 3.75 26.55
N ALA A 132 2.04 3.99 25.23
CA ALA A 132 1.05 3.61 24.23
C ALA A 132 0.91 2.08 24.08
N ILE A 133 2.03 1.35 24.27
CA ILE A 133 2.03 -0.12 24.30
C ILE A 133 2.63 -0.64 25.60
N SER A 134 2.12 -1.77 26.06
CA SER A 134 2.64 -2.51 27.23
C SER A 134 3.89 -3.33 26.90
N GLY A 135 4.02 -3.78 25.64
CA GLY A 135 5.14 -4.59 25.19
C GLY A 135 4.97 -5.09 23.76
N TRP A 136 6.00 -5.75 23.24
CA TRP A 136 6.00 -6.38 21.93
C TRP A 136 6.84 -7.67 21.93
N THR A 137 6.55 -8.55 20.99
CA THR A 137 7.30 -9.76 20.68
C THR A 137 7.69 -9.74 19.20
N ARG A 138 8.89 -10.23 18.90
CA ARG A 138 9.30 -10.45 17.51
C ARG A 138 8.69 -11.77 17.03
N ILE A 139 8.17 -11.76 15.82
CA ILE A 139 7.69 -12.94 15.10
C ILE A 139 8.84 -13.36 14.18
N GLU A 140 9.35 -14.56 14.39
CA GLU A 140 10.45 -15.10 13.59
C GLU A 140 10.01 -15.37 12.15
N PRO A 141 10.94 -15.36 11.17
CA PRO A 141 10.64 -15.67 9.79
C PRO A 141 10.07 -17.08 9.64
N GLU A 142 8.86 -17.17 9.10
CA GLU A 142 8.16 -18.43 8.84
C GLU A 142 7.92 -18.58 7.34
N ILE A 143 8.18 -19.78 6.80
CA ILE A 143 7.87 -20.13 5.41
C ILE A 143 6.45 -20.69 5.39
N ALA A 144 5.60 -20.15 4.53
CA ALA A 144 4.23 -20.63 4.36
C ALA A 144 4.20 -22.13 4.01
N GLU A 145 3.42 -22.90 4.78
CA GLU A 145 3.28 -24.36 4.62
C GLU A 145 2.54 -24.77 3.35
N ASP A 146 1.91 -23.82 2.65
CA ASP A 146 1.18 -24.03 1.39
C ASP A 146 2.09 -24.28 0.18
N GLY A 147 3.41 -24.31 0.38
CA GLY A 147 4.40 -24.50 -0.68
C GLY A 147 4.60 -23.27 -1.57
N SER A 148 4.01 -22.11 -1.23
CA SER A 148 4.16 -20.87 -1.99
C SER A 148 5.56 -20.25 -1.91
N GLY A 149 6.39 -20.71 -0.96
CA GLY A 149 7.69 -20.11 -0.68
C GLY A 149 7.58 -18.69 -0.11
N CYS A 150 6.41 -18.28 0.36
CA CYS A 150 6.22 -16.99 1.01
C CYS A 150 6.90 -17.01 2.38
N VAL A 151 7.80 -16.06 2.64
CA VAL A 151 8.41 -15.87 3.96
C VAL A 151 7.74 -14.70 4.63
N SER A 152 7.29 -14.87 5.87
CA SER A 152 6.70 -13.79 6.67
C SER A 152 7.42 -13.58 7.99
N GLU A 153 7.66 -12.33 8.38
CA GLU A 153 8.23 -11.97 9.68
C GLU A 153 7.56 -10.69 10.20
N GLY A 154 7.71 -10.37 11.49
CA GLY A 154 7.09 -9.16 12.01
C GLY A 154 7.10 -9.00 13.53
N TYR A 155 6.07 -8.34 14.03
CA TYR A 155 5.92 -8.01 15.44
C TYR A 155 4.49 -8.21 15.92
N GLY A 156 4.34 -8.82 17.10
CA GLY A 156 3.11 -8.82 17.87
C GLY A 156 3.22 -7.79 18.98
N LEU A 157 2.36 -6.78 19.00
CA LEU A 157 2.40 -5.70 19.99
C LEU A 157 1.14 -5.72 20.86
N ARG A 158 1.31 -5.44 22.15
CA ARG A 158 0.21 -5.43 23.12
C ARG A 158 -0.08 -4.00 23.54
N LEU A 159 -1.22 -3.47 23.11
CA LEU A 159 -1.70 -2.14 23.45
C LEU A 159 -1.97 -2.02 24.96
N ARG A 160 -2.06 -0.78 25.45
CA ARG A 160 -2.33 -0.50 26.86
C ARG A 160 -3.69 -1.04 27.34
N ASP A 161 -4.67 -1.10 26.45
CA ASP A 161 -6.01 -1.65 26.73
C ASP A 161 -6.06 -3.19 26.73
N GLY A 162 -4.91 -3.85 26.52
CA GLY A 162 -4.79 -5.30 26.53
C GLY A 162 -5.02 -5.97 25.18
N ARG A 163 -5.44 -5.23 24.14
CA ARG A 163 -5.54 -5.77 22.78
C ARG A 163 -4.15 -6.07 22.21
N THR A 164 -4.08 -7.10 21.38
CA THR A 164 -2.88 -7.44 20.62
C THR A 164 -3.06 -6.97 19.19
N VAL A 165 -2.03 -6.43 18.56
CA VAL A 165 -1.99 -6.14 17.13
C VAL A 165 -0.81 -6.89 16.54
N THR A 166 -1.01 -7.48 15.37
CA THR A 166 0.04 -8.18 14.64
C THR A 166 0.39 -7.35 13.42
N ILE A 167 1.68 -7.08 13.22
CA ILE A 167 2.20 -6.44 12.02
C ILE A 167 3.13 -7.45 11.36
N ARG A 168 2.79 -7.89 10.15
CA ARG A 168 3.58 -8.86 9.38
C ARG A 168 4.01 -8.27 8.06
N MET A 169 5.25 -8.51 7.69
CA MET A 169 5.73 -8.32 6.34
C MET A 169 5.96 -9.68 5.69
N SER A 170 5.44 -9.86 4.48
CA SER A 170 5.60 -11.08 3.70
C SER A 170 6.21 -10.81 2.33
N ALA A 171 6.99 -11.77 1.84
CA ALA A 171 7.64 -11.73 0.54
C ALA A 171 7.59 -13.12 -0.11
N TYR A 172 7.25 -13.17 -1.40
CA TYR A 172 7.35 -14.41 -2.17
C TYR A 172 8.81 -14.75 -2.47
N ALA A 173 9.17 -16.04 -2.40
CA ALA A 173 10.49 -16.52 -2.82
C ALA A 173 10.78 -16.08 -4.27
N GLY A 174 11.82 -15.26 -4.45
CA GLY A 174 12.26 -14.74 -5.74
C GLY A 174 11.87 -13.28 -6.03
N GLU A 175 10.89 -12.71 -5.32
CA GLU A 175 10.58 -11.28 -5.42
C GLU A 175 11.45 -10.46 -4.45
N ARG A 176 12.51 -9.84 -4.98
CA ARG A 176 13.44 -9.05 -4.16
C ARG A 176 12.96 -7.64 -3.84
N GLU A 177 12.08 -7.08 -4.68
CA GLU A 177 11.75 -5.65 -4.67
C GLU A 177 10.39 -5.30 -4.07
N MET A 178 9.45 -6.24 -4.03
CA MET A 178 8.08 -5.99 -3.58
C MET A 178 7.75 -6.90 -2.40
N ARG A 179 7.18 -6.30 -1.35
CA ARG A 179 6.75 -7.01 -0.14
C ARG A 179 5.35 -6.56 0.22
N MET A 180 4.64 -7.40 0.95
CA MET A 180 3.32 -7.10 1.48
C MET A 180 3.45 -6.83 2.97
N ILE A 181 2.74 -5.83 3.48
CA ILE A 181 2.57 -5.61 4.92
C ILE A 181 1.11 -5.83 5.24
N ALA A 182 0.83 -6.74 6.16
CA ALA A 182 -0.48 -6.95 6.76
C ALA A 182 -0.46 -6.46 8.21
N ILE A 183 -1.50 -5.72 8.58
CA ILE A 183 -1.77 -5.37 9.97
C ILE A 183 -3.05 -6.08 10.34
N GLU A 184 -3.04 -6.83 11.44
CA GLU A 184 -4.18 -7.59 11.93
C GLU A 184 -4.50 -7.12 13.35
N VAL A 185 -5.72 -6.62 13.55
CA VAL A 185 -6.26 -6.32 14.86
C VAL A 185 -7.37 -7.33 15.13
N PRO A 186 -7.12 -8.39 15.92
CA PRO A 186 -8.15 -9.33 16.28
C PRO A 186 -9.31 -8.56 16.91
N LEU A 187 -10.50 -8.73 16.33
CA LEU A 187 -11.75 -8.35 16.96
C LEU A 187 -11.74 -9.07 18.31
N THR A 188 -11.75 -8.32 19.42
CA THR A 188 -11.83 -8.91 20.75
C THR A 188 -12.97 -9.91 20.74
N ALA A 189 -12.63 -11.19 20.94
CA ALA A 189 -13.64 -12.21 21.19
C ALA A 189 -14.47 -11.69 22.36
N GLU A 190 -15.74 -11.40 22.10
CA GLU A 190 -16.71 -11.20 23.17
C GLU A 190 -16.56 -12.35 24.15
N GLY A 191 -16.60 -12.00 25.43
CA GLY A 191 -16.20 -12.87 26.53
C GLY A 191 -16.72 -14.29 26.38
N SER A 192 -15.81 -15.23 26.55
CA SER A 192 -16.16 -16.50 27.18
C SER A 192 -16.79 -16.17 28.53
N SER A 193 -18.13 -16.04 28.52
CA SER A 193 -18.91 -16.11 29.73
C SER A 193 -18.89 -17.57 30.16
N LYS A 194 -18.49 -17.75 31.42
CA LYS A 194 -18.52 -19.01 32.16
C LYS A 194 -19.88 -19.70 32.06
#